data_AF-A0A1L9C5P0-F1
#
_entry.id   AF-A0A1L9C5P0-F1
#
_cell.length_a   1.000
_cell.length_b   1.000
_cell.length_c   1.000
_cell.angle_alpha   90.00
_cell.angle_beta   90.00
_cell.angle_gamma   90.00
#
_symmetry.space_group_name_H-M   'P 1'
#
loop_
_entity.id
_entity.type
_entity.pdbx_description
1 polymer ?
#
loop_
_entity_poly.entity_id
_entity_poly.type
_entity_poly.pdbx_seq_one_letter_code
_entity_poly.pdbx_strand_id
1 'polypeptide(L)' 'MNLVLDEAEEIKEGEIVRKIGSVVVRGDNVVYVSP' A
#
# COMPACT_ATOMS: atom_id res chain seq x y z
N MET A 1 -6.32 -8.07 -8.70
CA MET A 1 -4.84 -8.11 -8.78
C MET A 1 -4.25 -8.05 -7.39
N ASN A 2 -3.81 -9.17 -6.81
CA ASN A 2 -3.24 -9.12 -5.46
C ASN A 2 -1.80 -8.58 -5.52
N LEU A 3 -1.44 -7.72 -4.58
CA LEU A 3 -0.11 -7.09 -4.51
C LEU A 3 0.59 -7.52 -3.22
N VAL A 4 1.91 -7.67 -3.31
CA VAL A 4 2.80 -7.82 -2.16
C VAL A 4 3.77 -6.65 -2.20
N LEU A 5 3.83 -5.89 -1.12
CA LEU A 5 4.71 -4.73 -0.99
C LEU A 5 5.65 -4.98 0.18
N ASP A 6 6.93 -4.67 -0.02
CA ASP A 6 7.93 -4.62 1.04
C ASP A 6 8.20 -3.17 1.43
N GLU A 7 8.62 -2.94 2.68
CA GLU A 7 8.88 -1.61 3.25
C GLU A 7 7.71 -0.60 3.09
N ALA A 8 6.47 -1.09 3.07
CA ALA A 8 5.29 -0.30 2.79
C ALA A 8 5.00 0.75 3.88
N GLU A 9 4.52 1.92 3.42
CA GLU A 9 4.06 3.03 4.25
C GLU A 9 2.58 3.35 3.96
N GLU A 10 1.81 3.60 5.01
CA GLU A 10 0.45 4.12 4.90
C GLU A 10 0.52 5.64 4.92
N ILE A 11 0.01 6.25 3.84
CA ILE A 11 -0.09 7.69 3.69
C ILE A 11 -1.57 8.08 3.76
N LYS A 12 -1.90 9.05 4.62
CA LYS A 12 -3.21 9.69 4.67
C LYS A 12 -3.02 11.19 4.57
N GLU A 13 -3.78 11.83 3.68
CA GLU A 13 -3.73 13.29 3.49
C GLU A 13 -2.32 13.85 3.20
N GLY A 14 -1.46 13.02 2.59
CA GLY A 14 -0.07 13.38 2.25
C GLY A 14 0.95 13.14 3.37
N GLU A 15 0.52 12.68 4.55
CA GLU A 15 1.41 12.37 5.67
C GLU A 15 1.53 10.87 5.90
N ILE A 16 2.75 10.43 6.24
CA ILE A 16 3.00 9.04 6.63
C ILE A 16 2.44 8.84 8.04
N VAL A 17 1.34 8.08 8.14
CA VAL A 17 0.70 7.77 9.42
C VAL A 17 1.20 6.46 10.02
N ARG A 18 1.77 5.57 9.21
CA ARG A 18 2.26 4.26 9.66
C ARG A 18 3.28 3.64 8.71
N LYS A 19 4.35 3.05 9.25
CA LYS A 19 5.22 2.11 8.53
C LYS A 19 4.75 0.68 8.79
N ILE A 20 4.49 -0.09 7.74
CA ILE A 20 3.91 -1.44 7.83
C ILE A 20 4.97 -2.52 7.61
N GLY A 21 6.00 -2.26 6.80
CA GLY A 21 6.97 -3.27 6.42
C GLY A 21 6.42 -4.13 5.28
N SER A 22 6.27 -5.45 5.47
CA SER A 22 5.70 -6.32 4.42
C SER A 22 4.18 -6.43 4.54
N VAL A 23 3.46 -6.24 3.43
CA VAL A 23 1.98 -6.27 3.41
C VAL A 23 1.44 -6.89 2.13
N VAL A 24 0.31 -7.59 2.25
CA VAL A 24 -0.47 -8.11 1.11
C VAL A 24 -1.73 -7.26 0.93
N VAL A 25 -1.91 -6.69 -0.25
CA VAL A 25 -3.09 -5.89 -0.61
C VAL A 25 -4.00 -6.72 -1.52
N ARG A 26 -5.26 -6.86 -1.11
CA ARG A 26 -6.27 -7.57 -1.89
C ARG A 26 -6.70 -6.72 -3.08
N GLY A 27 -6.67 -7.33 -4.26
CA GLY A 27 -6.74 -6.60 -5.52
C GLY A 27 -8.08 -6.00 -5.92
N ASP A 28 -9.14 -6.30 -5.19
CA ASP A 28 -10.45 -5.69 -5.34
C ASP A 28 -10.54 -4.31 -4.69
N ASN A 29 -9.58 -3.95 -3.83
CA ASN A 29 -9.47 -2.62 -3.22
C ASN A 29 -8.49 -1.70 -3.96
N VAL A 30 -7.88 -2.15 -5.07
CA VAL A 30 -6.89 -1.38 -5.81
C VAL A 30 -7.56 -0.62 -6.96
N VAL A 31 -7.45 0.71 -6.95
CA VAL A 31 -8.01 1.57 -8.00
C VAL A 31 -7.01 1.74 -9.16
N TYR A 32 -5.74 2.01 -8.85
CA TYR A 32 -4.66 2.08 -9.83
C TYR A 32 -3.32 1.76 -9.16
N VAL A 33 -2.31 1.47 -9.99
CA VAL A 33 -0.91 1.34 -9.58
C VAL A 33 -0.10 2.26 -10.48
N SER A 34 0.66 3.19 -9.90
CA SER A 34 1.68 3.96 -10.61
C SER A 34 3.03 3.33 -10.32
N PRO A 35 3.88 3.11 -11.33
CA PRO A 35 5.30 2.87 -11.10
C PRO A 35 5.97 4.11 -10.48
#